data_AF-A0A6N9Z4E6-F1
#
_entry.id   AF-A0A6N9Z4E6-F1
#
_cell.length_a   1.000
_cell.length_b   1.000
_cell.length_c   1.000
_cell.angle_alpha   90.00
_cell.angle_beta   90.00
_cell.angle_gamma   90.00
#
_symmetry.space_group_name_H-M   'P 1'
#
loop_
_entity.id
_entity.type
_entity.pdbx_description
1 polymer ?
#
loop_
_entity_poly.entity_id
_entity_poly.type
_entity_poly.pdbx_seq_one_letter_code
_entity_poly.pdbx_strand_id
1 'polypeptide(L)'
;MTSFANWSDLDLSNLDLSKLDLSFIDRIVLWYGTLPSAVQTLITVAVGAAIAYVVFKIVIKLIKGIIASVIAAVLAFLLTTVPGNLLLSQAFDHVEQQISTSLNK
;
A
#
# COMPACT_ATOMS: atom_id res chain seq x y z
N MET A 1 5.81 5.55 -7.46
CA MET A 1 6.23 6.69 -6.61
C MET A 1 5.29 6.73 -5.41
N THR A 2 5.72 6.19 -4.28
CA THR A 2 4.96 6.24 -3.02
C THR A 2 5.15 7.62 -2.40
N SER A 3 4.14 8.49 -2.52
CA SER A 3 4.11 9.75 -1.78
C SER A 3 3.95 9.40 -0.30
N PHE A 4 5.03 9.60 0.46
CA PHE A 4 4.95 9.64 1.92
C PHE A 4 4.11 10.86 2.28
N ALA A 5 3.02 10.67 3.02
CA ALA A 5 2.20 11.77 3.51
C ALA A 5 3.12 12.78 4.21
N ASN A 6 3.20 13.99 3.67
CA ASN A 6 4.05 15.05 4.20
C ASN A 6 3.31 15.70 5.37
N TRP A 7 3.57 15.20 6.58
CA TRP A 7 2.88 15.61 7.80
C TRP A 7 3.13 17.08 8.20
N SER A 8 4.08 17.75 7.55
CA SER A 8 4.36 19.18 7.74
C SER A 8 3.35 20.10 7.05
N ASP A 9 2.54 19.60 6.12
CA ASP A 9 1.47 20.37 5.45
C ASP A 9 0.11 20.25 6.16
N LEU A 10 0.03 19.47 7.24
CA LEU A 10 -1.16 19.47 8.10
C LEU A 10 -1.09 20.70 9.00
N ASP A 11 -1.76 21.76 8.58
CA ASP A 11 -1.88 23.01 9.32
C ASP A 11 -2.80 22.81 10.54
N LEU A 12 -2.20 22.31 11.63
CA LEU A 12 -2.85 22.08 12.92
C LEU A 12 -3.35 23.38 13.57
N SER A 13 -2.93 24.55 13.06
CA SER A 13 -3.37 25.86 13.55
C SER A 13 -4.78 26.22 13.07
N ASN A 14 -5.26 25.57 12.00
CA ASN A 14 -6.57 25.77 11.39
C ASN A 14 -7.59 24.68 11.76
N LEU A 15 -7.17 23.67 12.52
CA LEU A 15 -8.10 22.74 13.15
C LEU A 15 -8.87 23.48 14.22
N ASP A 16 -10.18 23.61 14.03
CA ASP A 16 -11.09 24.26 15.00
C ASP A 16 -11.25 23.39 16.25
N LEU A 17 -10.23 23.44 17.11
CA LEU A 17 -10.19 22.80 18.42
C LEU A 17 -11.06 23.55 19.44
N SER A 18 -11.59 24.73 19.10
CA SER A 18 -12.49 25.49 19.97
C SER A 18 -13.86 24.82 20.13
N LYS A 19 -14.20 23.95 19.18
CA LYS A 19 -15.40 23.11 19.20
C LYS A 19 -15.24 21.80 19.97
N LEU A 20 -13.99 21.37 20.21
CA LEU A 20 -13.70 20.34 21.19
C LEU A 20 -13.82 20.99 22.55
N ASP A 21 -14.94 20.71 23.21
CA ASP A 21 -15.29 21.25 24.51
C ASP A 21 -14.09 21.04 25.46
N LEU A 22 -13.34 22.10 25.74
CA LEU A 22 -12.10 22.03 26.53
C LEU A 22 -12.37 21.38 27.89
N SER A 23 -13.59 21.56 28.44
CA SER A 23 -14.04 20.88 29.65
C SER A 23 -14.12 19.36 29.53
N PHE A 24 -14.39 18.82 28.35
CA PHE A 24 -14.42 17.37 28.12
C PHE A 24 -13.01 16.79 28.11
N ILE A 25 -12.07 17.42 27.42
CA ILE A 25 -10.66 16.99 27.42
C ILE A 25 -10.06 17.14 28.82
N ASP A 26 -10.28 18.27 29.48
CA ASP A 26 -9.80 18.53 30.84
C ASP A 26 -10.37 17.49 31.82
N ARG A 27 -11.64 17.09 31.67
CA ARG A 27 -12.26 16.05 32.50
C ARG A 27 -11.67 14.65 32.25
N ILE A 28 -11.33 14.32 31.02
CA ILE A 28 -10.63 13.06 30.69
C ILE A 28 -9.23 13.06 31.28
N VAL A 29 -8.50 14.17 31.15
CA VAL A 29 -7.14 14.32 31.69
C VAL A 29 -7.15 14.21 33.21
N LEU A 30 -8.10 14.87 33.89
CA LEU A 30 -8.29 14.76 35.33
C LEU A 30 -8.60 13.33 35.76
N TRP A 31 -9.54 12.66 35.08
CA TRP A 31 -9.87 11.26 35.37
C TRP A 31 -8.65 10.34 35.17
N TYR A 32 -7.95 10.48 34.06
CA TYR A 32 -6.74 9.71 33.75
C TYR A 32 -5.62 9.96 34.77
N GLY A 33 -5.45 11.20 35.23
CA GLY A 33 -4.47 11.57 36.25
C GLY A 33 -4.80 11.04 37.66
N THR A 34 -6.06 10.71 37.93
CA THR A 34 -6.48 10.10 39.22
C THR A 34 -6.27 8.59 39.28
N LEU A 35 -5.90 7.94 38.17
CA LEU A 35 -5.71 6.50 38.11
C LEU A 35 -4.35 6.07 38.68
N PRO A 36 -4.27 4.88 39.33
CA PRO A 36 -2.99 4.28 39.69
C PRO A 36 -2.09 4.06 38.47
N SER A 37 -0.78 4.24 38.63
CA SER A 37 0.22 4.21 37.54
C SER A 37 0.18 2.94 36.67
N ALA A 38 -0.14 1.79 37.27
CA ALA A 38 -0.30 0.52 36.55
C ALA A 38 -1.48 0.56 35.55
N VAL A 39 -2.61 1.13 35.96
CA VAL A 39 -3.82 1.25 35.11
C VAL A 39 -3.57 2.28 34.00
N GLN A 40 -2.90 3.37 34.34
CA GLN A 40 -2.53 4.42 33.40
C GLN A 40 -1.66 3.88 32.25
N THR A 41 -0.66 3.05 32.59
CA THR A 41 0.23 2.40 31.63
C THR A 41 -0.54 1.45 30.72
N LEU A 42 -1.43 0.62 31.29
CA LEU A 42 -2.26 -0.30 30.52
C LEU A 42 -3.16 0.44 29.52
N ILE A 43 -3.81 1.52 29.95
CA ILE A 43 -4.65 2.34 29.08
C ILE A 43 -3.81 2.96 27.94
N THR A 44 -2.64 3.51 28.27
CA THR A 44 -1.74 4.10 27.26
C THR A 44 -1.34 3.08 26.21
N VAL A 45 -0.90 1.89 26.64
CA VAL A 45 -0.49 0.81 25.74
C VAL A 45 -1.68 0.33 24.90
N ALA A 46 -2.86 0.17 25.51
CA ALA A 46 -4.06 -0.26 24.80
C ALA A 46 -4.49 0.75 23.72
N VAL A 47 -4.49 2.05 24.04
CA VAL A 47 -4.82 3.12 23.09
C VAL A 47 -3.77 3.16 21.98
N GLY A 48 -2.49 3.09 22.32
CA GLY A 48 -1.40 3.04 21.35
C GLY A 48 -1.52 1.85 20.40
N ALA A 49 -1.80 0.65 20.93
CA ALA A 49 -2.01 -0.56 20.15
C ALA A 49 -3.24 -0.46 19.23
N ALA A 50 -4.34 0.13 19.71
CA ALA A 50 -5.54 0.34 18.91
C ALA A 50 -5.27 1.27 17.71
N ILE A 51 -4.61 2.40 17.96
CA ILE A 51 -4.22 3.34 16.89
C ILE A 51 -3.25 2.67 15.91
N ALA A 52 -2.23 1.97 16.42
CA ALA A 52 -1.26 1.25 15.60
C ALA A 52 -1.94 0.20 14.70
N TYR A 53 -2.92 -0.53 15.22
CA TYR A 53 -3.69 -1.50 14.44
C TYR A 53 -4.46 -0.85 13.29
N VAL A 54 -5.10 0.31 13.54
CA VAL A 54 -5.82 1.05 12.49
C VAL A 54 -4.87 1.51 11.39
N VAL A 55 -3.73 2.09 11.76
CA VAL A 55 -2.71 2.52 10.80
C VAL A 55 -2.18 1.33 10.01
N PHE A 56 -1.83 0.24 10.68
CA PHE A 56 -1.33 -0.99 10.06
C PHE A 56 -2.33 -1.57 9.05
N LYS A 57 -3.63 -1.54 9.37
CA LYS A 57 -4.70 -1.97 8.46
C LYS A 57 -4.76 -1.13 7.19
N ILE A 58 -4.53 0.18 7.29
CA ILE A 58 -4.46 1.08 6.13
C ILE A 58 -3.24 0.74 5.27
N VAL A 59 -2.08 0.54 5.90
CA VAL A 59 -0.84 0.18 5.21
C VAL A 59 -1.00 -1.15 4.45
N ILE A 60 -1.62 -2.16 5.04
CA ILE A 60 -1.88 -3.44 4.36
C ILE A 60 -2.76 -3.23 3.12
N LYS A 61 -3.81 -2.41 3.22
CA LYS A 61 -4.67 -2.11 2.06
C LYS A 61 -3.87 -1.44 0.95
N LEU A 62 -2.99 -0.51 1.29
CA LEU A 62 -2.12 0.17 0.32
C LEU A 62 -1.17 -0.83 -0.36
N ILE A 63 -0.49 -1.68 0.40
CA ILE A 63 0.43 -2.70 -0.12
C ILE A 63 -0.30 -3.65 -1.08
N LYS A 64 -1.52 -4.09 -0.73
CA LYS A 64 -2.34 -4.92 -1.63
C LYS A 64 -2.61 -4.22 -2.97
N GLY A 65 -2.96 -2.94 -2.94
CA GLY A 65 -3.15 -2.14 -4.15
C GLY A 65 -1.88 -2.02 -5.00
N ILE A 66 -0.73 -1.82 -4.34
CA ILE A 66 0.57 -1.74 -5.02
C ILE A 66 0.89 -3.08 -5.71
N ILE A 67 0.76 -4.21 -5.00
CA ILE A 67 1.01 -5.54 -5.57
C ILE A 67 0.09 -5.79 -6.77
N ALA A 68 -1.20 -5.49 -6.65
CA ALA A 68 -2.16 -5.62 -7.75
C ALA A 68 -1.76 -4.76 -8.95
N SER A 69 -1.32 -3.51 -8.72
CA SER A 69 -0.87 -2.63 -9.80
C SER A 69 0.39 -3.15 -10.50
N VAL A 70 1.33 -3.75 -9.77
CA VAL A 70 2.53 -4.37 -10.34
C VAL A 70 2.16 -5.57 -11.19
N ILE A 71 1.28 -6.45 -10.69
CA ILE A 71 0.81 -7.61 -11.47
C ILE A 71 0.10 -7.14 -12.74
N ALA A 72 -0.79 -6.15 -12.64
CA ALA A 72 -1.48 -5.58 -13.78
C ALA A 72 -0.50 -4.96 -14.80
N ALA A 73 0.53 -4.24 -14.32
CA ALA A 73 1.55 -3.67 -15.17
C ALA A 73 2.39 -4.74 -15.88
N VAL A 74 2.76 -5.82 -15.19
CA VAL A 74 3.48 -6.96 -15.79
C VAL A 74 2.60 -7.68 -16.81
N LEU A 75 1.32 -7.95 -16.50
CA LEU A 75 0.39 -8.56 -17.44
C LEU A 75 0.20 -7.69 -18.69
N ALA A 76 -0.03 -6.39 -18.51
CA ALA A 76 -0.12 -5.45 -19.62
C ALA A 76 1.18 -5.41 -20.42
N PHE A 77 2.34 -5.39 -19.76
CA PHE A 77 3.63 -5.44 -20.42
C PHE A 77 3.81 -6.74 -21.21
N LEU A 78 3.49 -7.90 -20.65
CA LEU A 78 3.59 -9.19 -21.35
C LEU A 78 2.61 -9.31 -22.52
N LEU A 79 1.42 -8.70 -22.42
CA LEU A 79 0.46 -8.63 -23.52
C LEU A 79 0.88 -7.65 -24.62
N THR A 80 1.57 -6.56 -24.26
CA THR A 80 1.87 -5.45 -25.19
C THR A 80 3.29 -5.51 -25.75
N THR A 81 4.25 -6.11 -25.03
CA THR A 81 5.60 -6.31 -25.56
C THR A 81 5.68 -7.57 -26.41
N VAL A 82 6.37 -7.41 -27.54
CA VAL A 82 6.36 -8.24 -28.74
C VAL A 82 7.41 -9.39 -28.79
N PRO A 83 8.05 -9.92 -27.70
CA PRO A 83 8.95 -11.07 -27.89
C PRO A 83 8.22 -12.38 -28.18
N GLY A 84 6.98 -12.57 -27.71
CA GLY A 84 6.23 -13.81 -27.93
C GLY A 84 5.93 -14.10 -29.40
N ASN A 85 5.56 -13.07 -30.17
CA ASN A 85 5.32 -13.18 -31.62
C ASN A 85 6.64 -13.33 -32.41
N LEU A 86 7.71 -12.63 -31.99
CA LEU A 86 9.01 -12.72 -32.66
C LEU A 86 9.68 -14.07 -32.47
N LEU A 87 9.54 -14.69 -31.30
CA LEU A 87 10.04 -16.05 -31.04
C LEU A 87 9.28 -17.10 -31.86
N LEU A 88 7.97 -16.92 -32.06
CA LEU A 88 7.15 -17.79 -32.91
C LEU A 88 7.47 -17.60 -34.40
N SER A 89 7.65 -16.37 -34.88
CA SER A 89 8.06 -16.13 -36.27
C SER A 89 9.46 -16.69 -36.55
N GLN A 90 10.42 -16.51 -35.64
CA GLN A 90 11.77 -17.08 -35.81
C GLN A 90 11.76 -18.61 -35.79
N ALA A 91 10.95 -19.24 -34.93
CA ALA A 91 10.79 -20.69 -34.91
C ALA A 91 10.07 -21.20 -36.18
N PHE A 92 9.09 -20.46 -36.68
CA PHE A 92 8.37 -20.79 -37.91
C PHE A 92 9.30 -20.74 -39.13
N ASP A 93 10.10 -19.67 -39.26
CA ASP A 93 11.08 -19.53 -40.35
C ASP A 93 12.09 -20.70 -40.36
N HIS A 94 12.52 -21.17 -39.19
CA HIS A 94 13.43 -22.32 -39.07
C HIS A 94 12.77 -23.65 -39.45
N VAL A 95 11.47 -23.82 -39.24
CA VAL A 95 10.73 -25.03 -39.60
C VAL A 95 10.42 -25.04 -41.09
N GLU A 96 9.99 -23.91 -41.66
CA GLU A 96 9.70 -23.78 -43.10
C GLU A 96 10.95 -24.01 -43.95
N GLN A 97 12.11 -23.53 -43.50
CA GLN A 97 13.39 -23.72 -44.20
C GLN A 97 13.89 -25.18 -44.13
N GLN A 98 13.62 -25.90 -43.03
CA GLN A 98 13.92 -27.33 -42.90
C GLN A 98 12.99 -28.19 -43.78
N ILE A 99 11.70 -27.85 -43.84
CA ILE A 99 10.73 -28.55 -44.68
C ILE A 99 11.05 -28.33 -46.17
N SER A 100 11.34 -27.08 -46.57
CA SER A 100 11.69 -26.76 -47.96
C SER A 100 12.99 -27.43 -48.42
N THR A 101 13.97 -27.57 -47.53
CA THR A 101 15.25 -28.25 -47.82
C THR A 101 15.11 -29.78 -47.88
N SER A 102 14.19 -30.36 -47.11
CA SER A 102 13.91 -31.80 -47.13
C SER A 102 13.02 -32.24 -48.30
N LEU A 103 12.20 -31.34 -48.85
CA LEU A 103 11.39 -31.57 -50.05
C LEU A 103 12.15 -31.40 -51.37
N ASN A 104 13.30 -30.72 -51.37
CA ASN A 104 14.12 -30.47 -52.57
C ASN A 104 15.30 -31.44 -52.70
N LYS A 105 15.16 -32.67 -52.19
CA LYS A 105 16.17 -33.72 -52.23
C LYS A 105 15.64 -34.99 -52.85
#